data_AF-A0A2V6M4L2-F1
#
_entry.id   AF-A0A2V6M4L2-F1
#
_cell.length_a   1.000
_cell.length_b   1.000
_cell.length_c   1.000
_cell.angle_alpha   90.00
_cell.angle_beta   90.00
_cell.angle_gamma   90.00
#
_symmetry.space_group_name_H-M   'P 1'
#
loop_
_entity.id
_entity.type
_entity.pdbx_description
1 polymer ?
#
loop_
_entity_poly.entity_id
_entity_poly.type
_entity_poly.pdbx_seq_one_letter_code
_entity_poly.pdbx_strand_id
1 'polypeptide(L)'
;MLHTIKSFTAHKINKAEQKSGRVWGRESFDRLIRSESDLREKFEYITRNPWNAGIARPGEDYSWVWYPTKEASRPATETSTPAACAPQIISLETLVEYIDWSPFFHVWELRGRYPAIFDDPEIGKQARELFDDAQELLDQIIAKNLLTARGLFAFWPANSLGDDVDLYVDERRSQKLAAFHFLRQQMQKPAGQFNHCLADYIAPQPNPQSAIRNPKSEDYLGGFAVTIHGADELAKKFSAEHDDYNAILTKALADRLAEAFAEYLHKEARIAWGFGREENLSNVDLIREKYRGIRPAAGYPACPDHAEKRTLFDLLNAEKNADITLTESFAMHPGASVSGLYFSHPDSKYFGVGQIARDQVIDYAARTGETIAPVEKRLAPNLGYDPPAAG
;
A
#
# COMPACT_ATOMS: atom_id res chain seq x y z
N MET A 1 -23.95 33.64 -9.88
CA MET A 1 -23.11 32.52 -10.35
C MET A 1 -23.83 31.68 -11.41
N LEU A 2 -25.03 31.16 -11.11
CA LEU A 2 -25.86 30.39 -12.06
C LEU A 2 -26.22 31.13 -13.36
N HIS A 3 -26.57 32.43 -13.27
CA HIS A 3 -26.90 33.23 -14.46
C HIS A 3 -25.73 33.35 -15.46
N THR A 4 -24.49 33.47 -14.95
CA THR A 4 -23.27 33.55 -15.76
C THR A 4 -22.98 32.22 -16.45
N ILE A 5 -23.13 31.11 -15.73
CA ILE A 5 -22.91 29.76 -16.26
C ILE A 5 -23.97 29.44 -17.32
N LYS A 6 -25.26 29.70 -17.05
CA LYS A 6 -26.35 29.47 -18.02
C LYS A 6 -26.14 30.25 -19.32
N SER A 7 -25.71 31.51 -19.22
CA SER A 7 -25.45 32.33 -20.40
C SER A 7 -24.26 31.82 -21.21
N PHE A 8 -23.15 31.48 -20.54
CA PHE A 8 -21.94 30.98 -21.20
C PHE A 8 -22.18 29.64 -21.88
N THR A 9 -22.82 28.68 -21.18
CA THR A 9 -23.09 27.35 -21.71
C THR A 9 -24.10 27.38 -22.84
N ALA A 10 -25.17 28.18 -22.74
CA ALA A 10 -26.13 28.33 -23.84
C ALA A 10 -25.46 28.84 -25.12
N HIS A 11 -24.51 29.78 -25.02
CA HIS A 11 -23.75 30.27 -26.17
C HIS A 11 -22.83 29.21 -26.76
N LYS A 12 -22.12 28.44 -25.93
CA LYS A 12 -21.23 27.36 -26.42
C LYS A 12 -22.03 26.24 -27.09
N ILE A 13 -23.15 25.83 -26.51
CA ILE A 13 -24.03 24.77 -27.02
C ILE A 13 -24.62 25.17 -28.37
N ASN A 14 -25.22 26.36 -28.46
CA ASN A 14 -25.78 26.85 -29.71
C ASN A 14 -24.73 26.99 -30.82
N LYS A 15 -23.52 27.43 -30.46
CA LYS A 15 -22.40 27.53 -31.41
C LYS A 15 -21.94 26.17 -31.93
N ALA A 16 -21.88 25.15 -31.06
CA ALA A 16 -21.50 23.79 -31.46
C ALA A 16 -22.56 23.14 -32.38
N GLU A 17 -23.84 23.37 -32.07
CA GLU A 17 -24.97 22.78 -32.78
C GLU A 17 -25.42 23.55 -34.02
N GLN A 18 -24.76 24.68 -34.34
CA GLN A 18 -25.18 25.62 -35.39
C GLN A 18 -26.65 26.07 -35.28
N LYS A 19 -27.18 26.14 -34.05
CA LYS A 19 -28.56 26.54 -33.75
C LYS A 19 -28.59 27.90 -33.07
N SER A 20 -29.76 28.54 -33.06
CA SER A 20 -30.03 29.73 -32.25
C SER A 20 -31.32 29.54 -31.45
N GLY A 21 -31.31 29.92 -30.17
CA GLY A 21 -32.48 29.73 -29.29
C GLY A 21 -32.13 29.70 -27.82
N ARG A 22 -33.16 29.62 -26.97
CA ARG A 22 -32.98 29.45 -25.52
C ARG A 22 -32.74 27.98 -25.21
N VAL A 23 -31.57 27.69 -24.65
CA VAL A 23 -31.20 26.33 -24.20
C VAL A 23 -31.80 26.03 -22.82
N TRP A 24 -31.85 27.02 -21.93
CA TRP A 24 -32.31 26.85 -20.56
C TRP A 24 -33.75 27.36 -20.39
N GLY A 25 -34.58 26.59 -19.66
CA GLY A 25 -35.93 27.01 -19.26
C GLY A 25 -35.93 28.25 -18.35
N ARG A 26 -37.01 29.04 -18.39
CA ARG A 26 -37.19 30.22 -17.53
C ARG A 26 -37.73 29.79 -16.17
N GLU A 27 -36.92 29.88 -15.12
CA GLU A 27 -37.40 29.74 -13.74
C GLU A 27 -36.75 30.74 -12.78
N SER A 28 -37.53 31.13 -11.78
CA SER A 28 -37.35 32.26 -10.87
C SER A 28 -36.57 31.93 -9.58
N PHE A 29 -35.72 30.91 -9.58
CA PHE A 29 -35.04 30.42 -8.38
C PHE A 29 -33.50 30.47 -8.51
N ASP A 30 -32.95 31.67 -8.67
CA ASP A 30 -31.56 31.95 -8.25
C ASP A 30 -31.57 32.18 -6.72
N ARG A 31 -31.76 31.10 -5.96
CA ARG A 31 -31.53 31.10 -4.51
C ARG A 31 -30.19 30.42 -4.21
N LEU A 32 -29.51 30.91 -3.18
CA LEU A 32 -28.32 30.25 -2.63
C LEU A 32 -28.68 28.82 -2.21
N ILE A 33 -27.82 27.86 -2.54
CA ILE A 33 -27.92 26.47 -2.08
C ILE A 33 -27.67 26.46 -0.58
N ARG A 34 -28.66 26.07 0.22
CA ARG A 34 -28.60 26.14 1.71
C ARG A 34 -28.63 24.78 2.39
N SER A 35 -28.81 23.71 1.64
CA SER A 35 -28.82 22.34 2.14
C SER A 35 -28.41 21.34 1.06
N GLU A 36 -28.10 20.10 1.47
CA GLU A 36 -27.80 19.00 0.56
C GLU A 36 -29.01 18.61 -0.31
N SER A 37 -30.23 18.76 0.23
CA SER A 37 -31.46 18.55 -0.56
C SER A 37 -31.61 19.58 -1.67
N ASP A 38 -31.32 20.86 -1.39
CA ASP A 38 -31.35 21.93 -2.39
C ASP A 38 -30.30 21.69 -3.48
N LEU A 39 -29.11 21.21 -3.09
CA LEU A 39 -28.05 20.85 -4.03
C LEU A 39 -28.52 19.73 -4.98
N ARG A 40 -29.13 18.67 -4.43
CA ARG A 40 -29.63 17.54 -5.24
C ARG A 40 -30.74 17.96 -6.20
N GLU A 41 -31.68 18.79 -5.76
CA GLU A 41 -32.75 19.31 -6.62
C GLU A 41 -32.18 20.09 -7.81
N LYS A 42 -31.22 20.99 -7.58
CA LYS A 42 -30.59 21.77 -8.65
C LYS A 42 -29.73 20.89 -9.55
N PHE A 43 -29.09 19.87 -8.99
CA PHE A 43 -28.33 18.90 -9.75
C PHE A 43 -29.21 18.11 -10.72
N GLU A 44 -30.34 17.58 -10.24
CA GLU A 44 -31.31 16.87 -11.09
C GLU A 44 -31.90 17.78 -12.17
N TYR A 45 -32.17 19.05 -11.87
CA TYR A 45 -32.61 20.01 -12.87
C TYR A 45 -31.59 20.17 -14.01
N ILE A 46 -30.30 20.28 -13.68
CA ILE A 46 -29.24 20.48 -14.68
C ILE A 46 -29.09 19.22 -15.55
N THR A 47 -29.09 18.03 -14.95
CA THR A 47 -28.90 16.76 -15.67
C THR A 47 -30.14 16.30 -16.44
N ARG A 48 -31.34 16.76 -16.09
CA ARG A 48 -32.58 16.45 -16.83
C ARG A 48 -32.94 17.50 -17.89
N ASN A 49 -32.29 18.67 -17.88
CA ASN A 49 -32.60 19.74 -18.82
C ASN A 49 -32.47 19.31 -20.30
N PRO A 50 -31.40 18.60 -20.71
CA PRO A 50 -31.25 18.16 -22.10
C PRO A 50 -32.32 17.14 -22.52
N TRP A 51 -32.82 16.32 -21.58
CA TRP A 51 -33.93 15.39 -21.83
C TRP A 51 -35.23 16.14 -22.07
N ASN A 52 -35.55 17.09 -21.19
CA ASN A 52 -36.76 17.90 -21.29
C ASN A 52 -36.77 18.80 -22.52
N ALA A 53 -35.60 19.25 -22.98
CA ALA A 53 -35.45 20.04 -24.20
C ALA A 53 -35.42 19.20 -25.49
N GLY A 54 -35.49 17.86 -25.39
CA GLY A 54 -35.43 16.95 -26.54
C GLY A 54 -34.07 16.90 -27.24
N ILE A 55 -33.01 17.34 -26.57
CA ILE A 55 -31.63 17.37 -27.11
C ILE A 55 -30.94 16.02 -26.92
N ALA A 56 -31.27 15.29 -25.84
CA ALA A 56 -30.80 13.94 -25.56
C ALA A 56 -31.97 13.06 -25.10
N ARG A 57 -31.94 11.76 -25.36
CA ARG A 57 -32.99 10.85 -24.88
C ARG A 57 -32.81 10.60 -23.37
N PRO A 58 -33.89 10.34 -22.62
CA PRO A 58 -33.79 9.93 -21.22
C PRO A 58 -32.88 8.70 -21.08
N GLY A 59 -31.82 8.80 -20.28
CA GLY A 59 -30.83 7.74 -20.08
C GLY A 59 -29.68 7.70 -21.09
N GLU A 60 -29.66 8.57 -22.09
CA GLU A 60 -28.52 8.75 -22.99
C GLU A 60 -27.43 9.59 -22.30
N ASP A 61 -26.19 9.10 -22.26
CA ASP A 61 -25.05 9.83 -21.71
C ASP A 61 -24.51 10.84 -22.74
N TYR A 62 -24.29 12.09 -22.32
CA TYR A 62 -23.89 13.18 -23.21
C TYR A 62 -22.55 13.81 -22.76
N SER A 63 -21.59 13.87 -23.68
CA SER A 63 -20.16 14.11 -23.45
C SER A 63 -19.79 15.40 -22.71
N TRP A 64 -20.59 16.44 -22.85
CA TRP A 64 -20.41 17.78 -22.28
C TRP A 64 -20.96 18.03 -20.87
N VAL A 65 -21.60 17.04 -20.22
CA VAL A 65 -22.01 17.17 -18.81
C VAL A 65 -21.36 16.07 -17.98
N TRP A 66 -20.66 16.50 -16.94
CA TRP A 66 -20.00 15.66 -15.96
C TRP A 66 -20.83 15.65 -14.67
N TYR A 67 -21.03 14.47 -14.09
CA TYR A 67 -21.70 14.29 -12.82
C TYR A 67 -21.07 13.11 -12.06
N PRO A 68 -21.13 13.05 -10.70
CA PRO A 68 -20.41 12.06 -9.90
C PRO A 68 -20.72 10.60 -10.26
N THR A 69 -21.94 10.31 -10.72
CA THR A 69 -22.31 8.96 -11.20
C THR A 69 -21.82 8.62 -12.61
N LYS A 70 -21.13 9.53 -13.32
CA LYS A 70 -20.51 9.27 -14.63
C LYS A 70 -19.21 8.45 -14.51
N GLU A 71 -18.60 8.38 -13.33
CA GLU A 71 -17.55 7.39 -13.05
C GLU A 71 -18.11 5.96 -12.93
N ALA A 72 -19.40 5.79 -12.61
CA ALA A 72 -20.04 4.48 -12.50
C ALA A 72 -20.53 3.88 -13.84
N SER A 73 -20.28 4.55 -14.98
CA SER A 73 -20.68 4.05 -16.32
C SER A 73 -19.59 4.18 -17.37
N ARG A 74 -18.31 4.21 -16.97
CA ARG A 74 -17.24 3.78 -17.87
C ARG A 74 -17.39 2.27 -18.11
N PRO A 75 -17.27 1.79 -19.36
CA PRO A 75 -17.18 0.36 -19.60
C PRO A 75 -16.01 -0.19 -18.78
N ALA A 76 -16.24 -1.31 -18.09
CA ALA A 76 -15.29 -2.04 -17.25
C ALA A 76 -14.14 -2.67 -18.08
N THR A 77 -13.43 -1.83 -18.82
CA THR A 77 -12.28 -2.15 -19.66
C THR A 77 -11.28 -1.01 -19.50
N GLU A 78 -10.70 -0.95 -18.30
CA GLU A 78 -9.37 -0.40 -17.95
C GLU A 78 -9.04 -0.58 -16.45
N THR A 79 -9.94 -1.21 -15.69
CA THR A 79 -9.64 -1.88 -14.40
C THR A 79 -10.13 -3.32 -14.48
N SER A 80 -9.58 -4.07 -15.45
CA SER A 80 -9.76 -5.51 -15.51
C SER A 80 -8.63 -6.19 -14.72
N THR A 81 -9.00 -6.80 -13.60
CA THR A 81 -8.38 -8.00 -13.01
C THR A 81 -6.97 -7.85 -12.38
N PRO A 82 -6.52 -8.81 -11.53
CA PRO A 82 -5.37 -8.72 -10.64
C PRO A 82 -4.06 -8.86 -11.40
N ALA A 83 -3.76 -7.90 -12.26
CA ALA A 83 -2.42 -7.81 -12.81
C ALA A 83 -1.54 -7.22 -11.72
N ALA A 84 -0.65 -8.05 -11.16
CA ALA A 84 0.60 -7.51 -10.66
C ALA A 84 1.10 -6.50 -11.69
N CYS A 85 1.39 -5.28 -11.24
CA CYS A 85 2.04 -4.31 -12.10
C CYS A 85 3.26 -5.00 -12.70
N ALA A 86 3.49 -4.76 -14.00
CA ALA A 86 4.64 -5.35 -14.67
C ALA A 86 5.90 -5.12 -13.82
N PRO A 87 6.80 -6.10 -13.73
CA PRO A 87 8.05 -5.96 -12.99
C PRO A 87 8.69 -4.61 -13.28
N GLN A 88 8.92 -3.84 -12.24
CA GLN A 88 9.53 -2.52 -12.32
C GLN A 88 11.02 -2.67 -12.09
N ILE A 89 11.80 -2.15 -13.05
CA ILE A 89 13.22 -1.90 -12.88
C ILE A 89 13.34 -0.40 -12.66
N ILE A 90 13.78 -0.01 -11.47
CA ILE A 90 13.89 1.39 -11.07
C ILE A 90 15.36 1.78 -11.04
N SER A 91 15.66 3.00 -11.49
CA SER A 91 17.01 3.53 -11.44
C SER A 91 17.43 3.76 -9.98
N LEU A 92 18.68 3.46 -9.64
CA LEU A 92 19.17 3.64 -8.28
C LEU A 92 19.17 5.11 -7.87
N GLU A 93 19.43 6.03 -8.81
CA GLU A 93 19.37 7.48 -8.59
C GLU A 93 18.01 7.92 -8.07
N THR A 94 16.93 7.33 -8.60
CA THR A 94 15.57 7.61 -8.13
C THR A 94 15.41 7.16 -6.67
N LEU A 95 15.98 6.02 -6.30
CA LEU A 95 15.88 5.47 -4.95
C LEU A 95 16.71 6.25 -3.93
N VAL A 96 17.84 6.86 -4.33
CA VAL A 96 18.68 7.65 -3.43
C VAL A 96 17.90 8.77 -2.74
N GLU A 97 16.92 9.37 -3.43
CA GLU A 97 16.07 10.44 -2.88
C GLU A 97 15.16 9.97 -1.72
N TYR A 98 14.96 8.66 -1.58
CA TYR A 98 14.06 8.03 -0.61
C TYR A 98 14.81 7.33 0.53
N ILE A 99 16.14 7.38 0.57
CA ILE A 99 16.93 6.75 1.64
C ILE A 99 16.69 7.45 2.97
N ASP A 100 16.28 6.69 4.00
CA ASP A 100 16.51 7.05 5.39
C ASP A 100 17.91 6.59 5.82
N TRP A 101 18.79 7.56 6.01
CA TRP A 101 20.17 7.35 6.44
C TRP A 101 20.31 7.07 7.94
N SER A 102 19.27 7.27 8.77
CA SER A 102 19.40 7.05 10.21
C SER A 102 19.76 5.60 10.55
N PRO A 103 19.08 4.57 10.00
CA PRO A 103 19.45 3.18 10.29
C PRO A 103 20.77 2.75 9.64
N PHE A 104 21.26 3.45 8.60
CA PHE A 104 22.60 3.20 8.05
C PHE A 104 23.67 3.38 9.14
N PHE A 105 23.60 4.47 9.91
CA PHE A 105 24.53 4.70 11.02
C PHE A 105 24.40 3.67 12.15
N HIS A 106 23.18 3.17 12.40
CA HIS A 106 22.96 2.14 13.42
C HIS A 106 23.67 0.82 13.10
N VAL A 107 23.82 0.46 11.82
CA VAL A 107 24.62 -0.71 11.40
C VAL A 107 26.07 -0.59 11.86
N TRP A 108 26.58 0.63 11.96
CA TRP A 108 27.93 0.96 12.42
C TRP A 108 27.98 1.35 13.91
N GLU A 109 26.93 1.00 14.67
CA GLU A 109 26.79 1.32 16.09
C GLU A 109 26.80 2.83 16.43
N LEU A 110 26.68 3.69 15.41
CA LEU A 110 26.59 5.13 15.56
C LEU A 110 25.13 5.52 15.79
N ARG A 111 24.77 5.78 17.05
CA ARG A 111 23.40 6.14 17.43
C ARG A 111 23.12 7.61 17.18
N GLY A 112 22.16 7.90 16.33
CA GLY A 112 21.72 9.27 16.08
C GLY A 112 20.78 9.34 14.88
N ARG A 113 20.10 10.48 14.74
CA ARG A 113 19.20 10.72 13.61
C ARG A 113 19.94 11.50 12.53
N TYR A 114 19.84 11.09 11.28
CA TYR A 114 20.33 11.89 10.16
C TYR A 114 19.43 13.12 9.90
N PRO A 115 19.97 14.31 9.57
CA PRO A 115 21.40 14.65 9.51
C PRO A 115 21.98 15.14 10.85
N ALA A 116 21.18 15.22 11.93
CA ALA A 116 21.59 15.76 13.22
C ALA A 116 22.77 15.01 13.88
N ILE A 117 22.97 13.73 13.57
CA ILE A 117 24.10 12.92 14.04
C ILE A 117 25.46 13.56 13.71
N PHE A 118 25.53 14.35 12.63
CA PHE A 118 26.77 14.99 12.22
C PHE A 118 27.23 16.10 13.17
N ASP A 119 26.31 16.70 13.91
CA ASP A 119 26.61 17.79 14.85
C ASP A 119 26.89 17.26 16.27
N ASP A 120 26.90 15.94 16.44
CA ASP A 120 27.30 15.31 17.70
C ASP A 120 28.79 15.56 17.98
N PRO A 121 29.16 16.04 19.19
CA PRO A 121 30.53 16.41 19.51
C PRO A 121 31.49 15.22 19.62
N GLU A 122 30.99 14.00 19.89
CA GLU A 122 31.81 12.81 20.10
C GLU A 122 31.90 11.94 18.84
N ILE A 123 30.78 11.76 18.13
CA ILE A 123 30.69 10.84 16.99
C ILE A 123 30.46 11.52 15.63
N GLY A 124 30.20 12.83 15.60
CA GLY A 124 29.78 13.53 14.39
C GLY A 124 30.85 13.56 13.30
N LYS A 125 32.14 13.57 13.66
CA LYS A 125 33.24 13.51 12.70
C LYS A 125 33.29 12.15 12.00
N GLN A 126 33.24 11.07 12.76
CA GLN A 126 33.26 9.68 12.28
C GLN A 126 32.02 9.39 11.43
N ALA A 127 30.85 9.92 11.84
CA ALA A 127 29.63 9.83 11.06
C ALA A 127 29.75 10.52 9.69
N ARG A 128 30.41 11.69 9.60
CA ARG A 128 30.66 12.36 8.32
C ARG A 128 31.62 11.55 7.43
N GLU A 129 32.75 11.10 7.98
CA GLU A 129 33.72 10.28 7.24
C GLU A 129 33.07 9.01 6.66
N LEU A 130 32.32 8.28 7.49
CA LEU A 130 31.57 7.09 7.04
C LEU A 130 30.50 7.43 5.98
N PHE A 131 29.81 8.57 6.13
CA PHE A 131 28.81 8.99 5.16
C PHE A 131 29.46 9.37 3.82
N ASP A 132 30.58 10.07 3.84
CA ASP A 132 31.33 10.46 2.64
C ASP A 132 31.82 9.21 1.89
N ASP A 133 32.37 8.21 2.59
CA ASP A 133 32.74 6.92 2.01
C ASP A 133 31.53 6.19 1.39
N ALA A 134 30.38 6.24 2.08
CA ALA A 134 29.14 5.64 1.59
C ALA A 134 28.63 6.33 0.32
N GLN A 135 28.72 7.66 0.25
CA GLN A 135 28.36 8.43 -0.95
C GLN A 135 29.30 8.09 -2.11
N GLU A 136 30.61 8.02 -1.88
CA GLU A 136 31.57 7.66 -2.94
C GLU A 136 31.29 6.26 -3.49
N LEU A 137 31.08 5.27 -2.62
CA LEU A 137 30.77 3.91 -3.05
C LEU A 137 29.40 3.85 -3.77
N LEU A 138 28.40 4.58 -3.29
CA LEU A 138 27.09 4.67 -3.92
C LEU A 138 27.18 5.26 -5.33
N ASP A 139 27.93 6.35 -5.51
CA ASP A 139 28.18 6.95 -6.82
C ASP A 139 28.86 5.95 -7.77
N GLN A 140 29.81 5.17 -7.28
CA GLN A 140 30.44 4.12 -8.07
C GLN A 140 29.46 2.99 -8.46
N ILE A 141 28.62 2.56 -7.51
CA ILE A 141 27.58 1.55 -7.74
C ILE A 141 26.64 2.01 -8.86
N ILE A 142 26.21 3.26 -8.80
CA ILE A 142 25.31 3.88 -9.76
C ILE A 142 25.99 4.01 -11.12
N ALA A 143 27.14 4.69 -11.17
CA ALA A 143 27.85 4.98 -12.43
C ALA A 143 28.26 3.72 -13.20
N LYS A 144 28.56 2.63 -12.49
CA LYS A 144 28.98 1.36 -13.09
C LYS A 144 27.85 0.32 -13.17
N ASN A 145 26.62 0.66 -12.77
CA ASN A 145 25.47 -0.23 -12.70
C ASN A 145 25.78 -1.55 -11.96
N LEU A 146 26.45 -1.46 -10.80
CA LEU A 146 26.89 -2.64 -10.05
C LEU A 146 25.74 -3.35 -9.33
N LEU A 147 24.69 -2.60 -8.99
CA LEU A 147 23.48 -3.13 -8.36
C LEU A 147 22.26 -2.88 -9.27
N THR A 148 21.21 -3.68 -9.10
CA THR A 148 19.96 -3.51 -9.86
C THR A 148 18.75 -3.64 -8.94
N ALA A 149 17.88 -2.62 -8.96
CA ALA A 149 16.63 -2.66 -8.22
C ALA A 149 15.52 -3.32 -9.05
N ARG A 150 14.87 -4.34 -8.49
CA ARG A 150 13.69 -4.98 -9.09
C ARG A 150 12.56 -5.07 -8.08
N GLY A 151 11.34 -4.80 -8.54
CA GLY A 151 10.18 -4.88 -7.66
C GLY A 151 8.86 -4.89 -8.40
N LEU A 152 7.81 -5.21 -7.67
CA LEU A 152 6.45 -5.24 -8.18
C LEU A 152 5.47 -5.04 -7.03
N PHE A 153 4.29 -4.55 -7.38
CA PHE A 153 3.13 -4.55 -6.50
C PHE A 153 1.88 -4.94 -7.26
N ALA A 154 0.84 -5.32 -6.53
CA ALA A 154 -0.46 -5.69 -7.06
C ALA A 154 -1.57 -5.28 -6.10
N PHE A 155 -2.80 -5.23 -6.61
CA PHE A 155 -4.01 -5.09 -5.82
C PHE A 155 -4.99 -6.20 -6.14
N TRP A 156 -5.69 -6.67 -5.12
CA TRP A 156 -6.73 -7.69 -5.25
C TRP A 156 -8.02 -7.21 -4.59
N PRO A 157 -9.19 -7.47 -5.19
CA PRO A 157 -10.46 -7.38 -4.48
C PRO A 157 -10.38 -8.24 -3.21
N ALA A 158 -10.69 -7.63 -2.07
CA ALA A 158 -10.51 -8.25 -0.75
C ALA A 158 -11.69 -7.98 0.17
N ASN A 159 -12.00 -8.93 1.05
CA ASN A 159 -12.93 -8.73 2.16
C ASN A 159 -12.46 -9.49 3.39
N SER A 160 -12.70 -8.92 4.59
CA SER A 160 -12.38 -9.62 5.83
C SER A 160 -13.45 -10.66 6.18
N LEU A 161 -13.00 -11.78 6.73
CA LEU A 161 -13.82 -12.85 7.29
C LEU A 161 -13.25 -13.23 8.66
N GLY A 162 -13.83 -12.68 9.72
CA GLY A 162 -13.26 -12.82 11.06
C GLY A 162 -11.90 -12.11 11.14
N ASP A 163 -10.85 -12.87 11.47
CA ASP A 163 -9.48 -12.37 11.59
C ASP A 163 -8.65 -12.59 10.31
N ASP A 164 -9.28 -13.04 9.22
CA ASP A 164 -8.65 -13.27 7.92
C ASP A 164 -9.08 -12.22 6.89
N VAL A 165 -8.31 -12.10 5.81
CA VAL A 165 -8.68 -11.36 4.61
C VAL A 165 -8.68 -12.29 3.41
N ASP A 166 -9.86 -12.54 2.85
CA ASP A 166 -10.04 -13.28 1.61
C ASP A 166 -9.76 -12.38 0.41
N LEU A 167 -9.00 -12.89 -0.55
CA LEU A 167 -8.76 -12.26 -1.84
C LEU A 167 -9.54 -12.97 -2.94
N TYR A 168 -9.95 -12.23 -3.97
CA TYR A 168 -10.76 -12.77 -5.06
C TYR A 168 -10.08 -12.60 -6.42
N VAL A 169 -10.44 -13.49 -7.34
CA VAL A 169 -9.91 -13.48 -8.73
C VAL A 169 -10.32 -12.23 -9.49
N ASP A 170 -11.50 -11.68 -9.22
CA ASP A 170 -12.04 -10.50 -9.88
C ASP A 170 -13.07 -9.77 -9.00
N GLU A 171 -13.59 -8.65 -9.50
CA GLU A 171 -14.56 -7.80 -8.81
C GLU A 171 -15.91 -8.47 -8.53
N ARG A 172 -16.21 -9.61 -9.17
CA ARG A 172 -17.44 -10.36 -8.88
C ARG A 172 -17.37 -11.05 -7.52
N ARG A 173 -16.15 -11.27 -7.00
CA ARG A 173 -15.89 -11.85 -5.67
C ARG A 173 -16.57 -13.21 -5.46
N SER A 174 -16.75 -13.97 -6.54
CA SER A 174 -17.40 -15.28 -6.52
C SER A 174 -16.42 -16.44 -6.33
N GLN A 175 -15.14 -16.22 -6.66
CA GLN A 175 -14.08 -17.21 -6.54
C GLN A 175 -12.95 -16.64 -5.69
N LYS A 176 -12.70 -17.29 -4.54
CA LYS A 176 -11.56 -17.00 -3.68
C LYS A 176 -10.27 -17.38 -4.41
N LEU A 177 -9.31 -16.46 -4.41
CA LEU A 177 -7.97 -16.60 -4.96
C LEU A 177 -6.98 -17.08 -3.90
N ALA A 178 -6.97 -16.41 -2.74
CA ALA A 178 -6.10 -16.69 -1.61
C ALA A 178 -6.70 -16.11 -0.31
N ALA A 179 -6.05 -16.33 0.82
CA ALA A 179 -6.33 -15.61 2.06
C ALA A 179 -5.03 -15.25 2.78
N PHE A 180 -5.06 -14.11 3.46
CA PHE A 180 -4.07 -13.74 4.47
C PHE A 180 -4.67 -13.93 5.86
N HIS A 181 -3.91 -14.56 6.74
CA HIS A 181 -4.33 -14.91 8.08
C HIS A 181 -3.66 -13.99 9.10
N PHE A 182 -4.47 -13.30 9.90
CA PHE A 182 -3.96 -12.40 10.92
C PHE A 182 -4.25 -12.89 12.33
N LEU A 183 -3.45 -12.35 13.25
CA LEU A 183 -3.59 -12.54 14.68
C LEU A 183 -4.21 -11.28 15.29
N ARG A 184 -4.96 -11.49 16.37
CA ARG A 184 -5.63 -10.43 17.13
C ARG A 184 -4.97 -10.28 18.50
N GLN A 185 -4.82 -9.02 18.92
CA GLN A 185 -4.41 -8.72 20.30
C GLN A 185 -5.33 -9.44 21.30
N GLN A 186 -4.79 -10.04 22.34
CA GLN A 186 -5.60 -10.77 23.35
C GLN A 186 -5.44 -10.21 24.77
N MET A 187 -4.74 -9.08 24.91
CA MET A 187 -4.56 -8.38 26.18
C MET A 187 -5.84 -7.64 26.60
N GLN A 188 -6.05 -7.49 27.91
CA GLN A 188 -7.14 -6.65 28.42
C GLN A 188 -6.87 -5.18 28.06
N LYS A 189 -7.84 -4.55 27.41
CA LYS A 189 -7.77 -3.14 27.03
C LYS A 189 -8.60 -2.26 27.97
N PRO A 190 -8.20 -0.99 28.19
CA PRO A 190 -9.05 -0.01 28.84
C PRO A 190 -10.39 0.17 28.11
N ALA A 191 -11.41 0.66 28.81
CA ALA A 191 -12.71 0.95 28.22
C ALA A 191 -12.58 1.89 27.00
N GLY A 192 -13.25 1.54 25.91
CA GLY A 192 -13.22 2.31 24.65
C GLY A 192 -12.04 1.97 23.73
N GLN A 193 -11.14 1.07 24.13
CA GLN A 193 -10.13 0.50 23.26
C GLN A 193 -10.50 -0.92 22.84
N PHE A 194 -10.12 -1.28 21.62
CA PHE A 194 -10.41 -2.58 21.03
C PHE A 194 -9.10 -3.35 20.82
N ASN A 195 -9.22 -4.67 20.75
CA ASN A 195 -8.12 -5.54 20.39
C ASN A 195 -7.94 -5.55 18.88
N HIS A 196 -6.84 -4.99 18.41
CA HIS A 196 -6.57 -4.81 17.00
C HIS A 196 -6.21 -6.12 16.30
N CYS A 197 -6.72 -6.28 15.08
CA CYS A 197 -6.32 -7.23 14.05
C CYS A 197 -6.16 -6.47 12.72
N LEU A 198 -5.22 -6.87 11.85
CA LEU A 198 -5.05 -6.21 10.55
C LEU A 198 -6.28 -6.38 9.65
N ALA A 199 -7.01 -7.49 9.78
CA ALA A 199 -8.27 -7.73 9.07
C ALA A 199 -9.35 -6.68 9.37
N ASP A 200 -9.28 -5.99 10.52
CA ASP A 200 -10.23 -4.94 10.91
C ASP A 200 -10.19 -3.73 9.96
N TYR A 201 -9.09 -3.54 9.24
CA TYR A 201 -8.91 -2.45 8.27
C TYR A 201 -9.37 -2.79 6.86
N ILE A 202 -9.96 -3.98 6.65
CA ILE A 202 -10.57 -4.39 5.39
C ILE A 202 -12.06 -4.59 5.63
N ALA A 203 -12.88 -4.07 4.72
CA ALA A 203 -14.32 -4.16 4.84
C ALA A 203 -14.79 -5.62 4.90
N PRO A 204 -15.68 -5.96 5.85
CA PRO A 204 -16.12 -7.33 6.05
C PRO A 204 -16.96 -7.82 4.88
N GLN A 205 -16.94 -9.15 4.66
CA GLN A 205 -17.85 -9.79 3.72
C GLN A 205 -19.31 -9.40 4.02
N PRO A 206 -20.16 -9.24 2.99
CA PRO A 206 -21.56 -8.91 3.20
C PRO A 206 -22.23 -9.97 4.07
N ASN A 207 -22.78 -9.54 5.21
CA ASN A 207 -23.58 -10.40 6.07
C ASN A 207 -25.08 -10.13 5.80
N PRO A 208 -25.81 -11.05 5.13
CA PRO A 208 -27.22 -10.86 4.81
C PRO A 208 -28.12 -10.75 6.05
N GLN A 209 -27.66 -11.22 7.21
CA GLN A 209 -28.38 -11.20 8.49
C GLN A 209 -28.07 -9.97 9.34
N SER A 210 -27.13 -9.12 8.94
CA SER A 210 -26.82 -7.89 9.67
C SER A 210 -27.81 -6.77 9.32
N ALA A 211 -28.44 -6.18 10.35
CA ALA A 211 -29.31 -5.01 10.21
C ALA A 211 -28.54 -3.73 9.86
N ILE A 212 -27.21 -3.74 10.02
CA ILE A 212 -26.33 -2.70 9.49
C ILE A 212 -26.20 -2.98 8.00
N ARG A 213 -26.82 -2.14 7.17
CA ARG A 213 -26.55 -2.14 5.72
C ARG A 213 -25.05 -1.94 5.51
N ASN A 214 -24.29 -3.01 5.28
CA ASN A 214 -23.05 -2.90 4.53
C ASN A 214 -23.38 -3.33 3.11
N PRO A 215 -23.89 -2.41 2.25
CA PRO A 215 -24.02 -2.71 0.84
C PRO A 215 -22.62 -3.07 0.37
N LYS A 216 -22.41 -4.32 -0.09
CA LYS A 216 -21.20 -4.81 -0.77
C LYS A 216 -20.04 -3.83 -0.64
N SER A 217 -19.41 -3.79 0.55
CA SER A 217 -18.30 -2.86 0.75
C SER A 217 -17.14 -3.43 -0.03
N GLU A 218 -17.04 -3.00 -1.29
CA GLU A 218 -15.92 -3.28 -2.17
C GLU A 218 -14.69 -2.71 -1.50
N ASP A 219 -13.76 -3.59 -1.16
CA ASP A 219 -12.48 -3.22 -0.58
C ASP A 219 -11.37 -4.02 -1.25
N TYR A 220 -10.13 -3.64 -0.98
CA TYR A 220 -8.96 -4.12 -1.68
C TYR A 220 -7.81 -4.30 -0.70
N LEU A 221 -6.98 -5.29 -0.97
CA LEU A 221 -5.69 -5.47 -0.32
C LEU A 221 -4.61 -5.36 -1.39
N GLY A 222 -3.55 -4.61 -1.09
CA GLY A 222 -2.37 -4.57 -1.94
C GLY A 222 -1.25 -5.43 -1.39
N GLY A 223 -0.26 -5.73 -2.22
CA GLY A 223 0.96 -6.40 -1.80
C GLY A 223 2.12 -6.05 -2.70
N PHE A 224 3.34 -6.13 -2.17
CA PHE A 224 4.56 -5.80 -2.90
C PHE A 224 5.74 -6.69 -2.51
N ALA A 225 6.71 -6.75 -3.41
CA ALA A 225 8.04 -7.28 -3.16
C ALA A 225 9.07 -6.46 -3.94
N VAL A 226 10.15 -6.05 -3.27
CA VAL A 226 11.27 -5.28 -3.84
C VAL A 226 12.59 -5.90 -3.40
N THR A 227 13.61 -5.74 -4.23
CA THR A 227 14.95 -6.25 -3.95
C THR A 227 16.04 -5.47 -4.67
N ILE A 228 17.25 -5.50 -4.11
CA ILE A 228 18.48 -5.00 -4.71
C ILE A 228 19.41 -6.17 -5.02
N HIS A 229 19.61 -6.41 -6.32
CA HIS A 229 20.49 -7.46 -6.84
C HIS A 229 21.94 -6.99 -6.93
N GLY A 230 22.89 -7.93 -6.87
CA GLY A 230 24.33 -7.69 -7.07
C GLY A 230 25.14 -7.42 -5.79
N ALA A 231 24.47 -7.24 -4.64
CA ALA A 231 25.12 -6.84 -3.40
C ALA A 231 26.03 -7.95 -2.83
N ASP A 232 25.60 -9.21 -2.92
CA ASP A 232 26.39 -10.34 -2.44
C ASP A 232 27.60 -10.60 -3.34
N GLU A 233 27.46 -10.43 -4.65
CA GLU A 233 28.55 -10.54 -5.62
C GLU A 233 29.61 -9.46 -5.41
N LEU A 234 29.16 -8.21 -5.26
CA LEU A 234 30.05 -7.07 -5.04
C LEU A 234 30.76 -7.17 -3.68
N ALA A 235 30.04 -7.53 -2.62
CA ALA A 235 30.64 -7.74 -1.30
C ALA A 235 31.67 -8.89 -1.30
N LYS A 236 31.37 -10.01 -1.99
CA LYS A 236 32.34 -11.12 -2.17
C LYS A 236 33.60 -10.67 -2.90
N LYS A 237 33.47 -9.78 -3.89
CA LYS A 237 34.62 -9.22 -4.60
C LYS A 237 35.51 -8.41 -3.65
N PHE A 238 34.93 -7.51 -2.85
CA PHE A 238 35.68 -6.72 -1.87
C PHE A 238 36.37 -7.61 -0.82
N SER A 239 35.68 -8.61 -0.27
CA SER A 239 36.30 -9.55 0.68
C SER A 239 37.43 -10.37 0.06
N ALA A 240 37.34 -10.74 -1.22
CA ALA A 240 38.44 -11.42 -1.93
C ALA A 240 39.68 -10.53 -2.11
N GLU A 241 39.50 -9.21 -2.11
CA GLU A 241 40.54 -8.19 -2.16
C GLU A 241 41.00 -7.76 -0.74
N HIS A 242 40.55 -8.46 0.31
CA HIS A 242 40.80 -8.16 1.72
C HIS A 242 40.24 -6.79 2.18
N ASP A 243 39.19 -6.32 1.52
CA ASP A 243 38.49 -5.08 1.84
C ASP A 243 37.13 -5.36 2.51
N ASP A 244 37.20 -5.83 3.75
CA ASP A 244 35.98 -6.15 4.51
C ASP A 244 35.14 -4.91 4.83
N TYR A 245 35.76 -3.73 4.86
CA TYR A 245 35.07 -2.46 5.06
C TYR A 245 34.08 -2.19 3.92
N ASN A 246 34.56 -2.18 2.67
CA ASN A 246 33.68 -1.96 1.52
C ASN A 246 32.69 -3.11 1.29
N ALA A 247 33.01 -4.33 1.73
CA ALA A 247 32.06 -5.45 1.71
C ALA A 247 30.86 -5.20 2.65
N ILE A 248 31.11 -4.72 3.88
CA ILE A 248 30.06 -4.34 4.84
C ILE A 248 29.30 -3.11 4.32
N LEU A 249 30.01 -2.10 3.83
CA LEU A 249 29.42 -0.86 3.31
C LEU A 249 28.49 -1.14 2.13
N THR A 250 28.88 -2.02 1.21
CA THR A 250 28.05 -2.47 0.09
C THR A 250 26.73 -3.08 0.57
N LYS A 251 26.78 -3.97 1.56
CA LYS A 251 25.57 -4.62 2.10
C LYS A 251 24.67 -3.62 2.82
N ALA A 252 25.26 -2.69 3.57
CA ALA A 252 24.52 -1.62 4.23
C ALA A 252 23.82 -0.70 3.22
N LEU A 253 24.51 -0.30 2.14
CA LEU A 253 23.93 0.50 1.06
C LEU A 253 22.81 -0.25 0.33
N ALA A 254 22.99 -1.53 0.02
CA ALA A 254 21.96 -2.34 -0.61
C ALA A 254 20.70 -2.44 0.25
N ASP A 255 20.85 -2.63 1.57
CA ASP A 255 19.74 -2.64 2.52
C ASP A 255 19.00 -1.28 2.55
N ARG A 256 19.74 -0.16 2.57
CA ARG A 256 19.16 1.18 2.47
C ARG A 256 18.38 1.41 1.17
N LEU A 257 18.93 0.94 0.05
CA LEU A 257 18.28 1.02 -1.26
C LEU A 257 17.01 0.15 -1.32
N ALA A 258 17.00 -1.03 -0.68
CA ALA A 258 15.82 -1.88 -0.62
C ALA A 258 14.67 -1.22 0.17
N GLU A 259 14.97 -0.61 1.31
CA GLU A 259 14.01 0.16 2.11
C GLU A 259 13.52 1.41 1.38
N ALA A 260 14.43 2.14 0.73
CA ALA A 260 14.07 3.28 -0.12
C ALA A 260 13.14 2.86 -1.27
N PHE A 261 13.37 1.68 -1.85
CA PHE A 261 12.48 1.13 -2.86
C PHE A 261 11.11 0.77 -2.30
N ALA A 262 11.05 0.20 -1.10
CA ALA A 262 9.76 -0.05 -0.44
C ALA A 262 8.96 1.24 -0.21
N GLU A 263 9.62 2.33 0.18
CA GLU A 263 8.99 3.65 0.36
C GLU A 263 8.54 4.26 -0.99
N TYR A 264 9.41 4.23 -2.00
CA TYR A 264 9.09 4.67 -3.36
C TYR A 264 7.88 3.91 -3.91
N LEU A 265 7.91 2.58 -3.85
CA LEU A 265 6.85 1.74 -4.40
C LEU A 265 5.55 1.89 -3.61
N HIS A 266 5.62 2.15 -2.31
CA HIS A 266 4.44 2.48 -1.51
C HIS A 266 3.81 3.80 -1.99
N LYS A 267 4.60 4.84 -2.28
CA LYS A 267 4.10 6.09 -2.87
C LYS A 267 3.41 5.83 -4.20
N GLU A 268 4.05 5.08 -5.10
CA GLU A 268 3.47 4.71 -6.39
C GLU A 268 2.18 3.90 -6.23
N ALA A 269 2.15 2.97 -5.26
CA ALA A 269 0.95 2.21 -4.92
C ALA A 269 -0.18 3.12 -4.43
N ARG A 270 0.08 4.11 -3.55
CA ARG A 270 -0.94 5.09 -3.11
C ARG A 270 -1.49 5.91 -4.29
N ILE A 271 -0.63 6.32 -5.23
CA ILE A 271 -1.03 7.04 -6.46
C ILE A 271 -1.89 6.15 -7.37
N ALA A 272 -1.47 4.91 -7.58
CA ALA A 272 -2.18 3.91 -8.38
C ALA A 272 -3.55 3.58 -7.78
N TRP A 273 -3.63 3.44 -6.46
CA TRP A 273 -4.86 3.21 -5.71
C TRP A 273 -5.81 4.43 -5.70
N GLY A 274 -5.28 5.61 -6.04
CA GLY A 274 -6.06 6.83 -6.27
C GLY A 274 -6.03 7.83 -5.12
N PHE A 275 -5.93 7.39 -3.87
CA PHE A 275 -5.93 8.30 -2.71
C PHE A 275 -4.61 9.06 -2.50
N GLY A 276 -3.51 8.63 -3.13
CA GLY A 276 -2.22 9.29 -3.08
C GLY A 276 -2.00 10.36 -4.16
N ARG A 277 -2.94 10.57 -5.09
CA ARG A 277 -2.74 11.48 -6.25
C ARG A 277 -2.63 12.96 -5.88
N GLU A 278 -3.23 13.34 -4.75
CA GLU A 278 -3.21 14.71 -4.22
C GLU A 278 -2.18 14.86 -3.09
N GLU A 279 -1.38 13.83 -2.82
CA GLU A 279 -0.39 13.82 -1.76
C GLU A 279 0.81 14.72 -2.13
N ASN A 280 1.13 15.68 -1.26
CA ASN A 280 2.29 16.55 -1.41
C ASN A 280 3.17 16.47 -0.15
N LEU A 281 3.81 15.31 0.05
CA LEU A 281 4.67 15.02 1.20
C LEU A 281 6.14 15.17 0.83
N SER A 282 6.93 15.76 1.74
CA SER A 282 8.39 15.75 1.63
C SER A 282 8.94 14.36 2.00
N ASN A 283 10.20 14.06 1.63
CA ASN A 283 10.84 12.80 2.07
C ASN A 283 10.86 12.66 3.60
N VAL A 284 11.03 13.77 4.33
CA VAL A 284 10.96 13.76 5.81
C VAL A 284 9.56 13.39 6.32
N ASP A 285 8.51 13.77 5.59
CA ASP A 285 7.14 13.39 5.93
C ASP A 285 6.86 11.92 5.60
N LEU A 286 7.44 11.39 4.51
CA LEU A 286 7.39 9.97 4.16
C LEU A 286 8.06 9.11 5.24
N ILE A 287 9.29 9.46 5.66
CA ILE A 287 10.02 8.77 6.75
C ILE A 287 9.24 8.84 8.07
N ARG A 288 8.46 9.90 8.28
CA ARG A 288 7.58 10.05 9.46
C ARG A 288 6.19 9.42 9.27
N GLU A 289 5.99 8.68 8.18
CA GLU A 289 4.76 7.98 7.84
C GLU A 289 3.50 8.87 7.86
N LYS A 290 3.62 10.13 7.43
CA LYS A 290 2.49 11.10 7.46
C LYS A 290 1.46 10.89 6.35
N TYR A 291 1.59 9.83 5.57
CA TYR A 291 0.62 9.45 4.54
C TYR A 291 -0.53 8.62 5.13
N ARG A 292 -1.61 8.50 4.36
CA ARG A 292 -2.70 7.57 4.64
C ARG A 292 -2.27 6.14 4.28
N GLY A 293 -2.66 5.17 5.12
CA GLY A 293 -2.42 3.75 4.89
C GLY A 293 -1.11 3.22 5.50
N ILE A 294 -0.97 1.90 5.56
CA ILE A 294 0.21 1.21 6.12
C ILE A 294 0.69 0.11 5.18
N ARG A 295 1.95 -0.31 5.37
CA ARG A 295 2.60 -1.36 4.56
C ARG A 295 3.17 -2.55 5.36
N PRO A 296 2.41 -3.19 6.28
CA PRO A 296 2.94 -4.20 7.19
C PRO A 296 3.59 -5.40 6.46
N ALA A 297 4.75 -5.80 6.97
CA ALA A 297 5.55 -6.91 6.45
C ALA A 297 5.50 -8.11 7.40
N ALA A 298 5.32 -9.32 6.85
CA ALA A 298 5.27 -10.54 7.64
C ALA A 298 6.58 -10.78 8.41
N GLY A 299 6.46 -11.00 9.73
CA GLY A 299 7.55 -11.04 10.71
C GLY A 299 7.64 -9.80 11.60
N TYR A 300 6.95 -8.70 11.23
CA TYR A 300 6.86 -7.51 12.08
C TYR A 300 5.76 -7.67 13.16
N PRO A 301 5.77 -6.83 14.22
CA PRO A 301 4.87 -7.00 15.36
C PRO A 301 3.36 -7.07 15.03
N ALA A 302 2.91 -6.46 13.92
CA ALA A 302 1.50 -6.47 13.51
C ALA A 302 1.07 -7.78 12.82
N CYS A 303 2.01 -8.51 12.23
CA CYS A 303 1.81 -9.78 11.54
C CYS A 303 3.07 -10.67 11.72
N PRO A 304 3.27 -11.24 12.92
CA PRO A 304 4.55 -11.87 13.27
C PRO A 304 4.80 -13.22 12.60
N ASP A 305 3.79 -13.88 12.01
CA ASP A 305 4.02 -15.15 11.32
C ASP A 305 4.74 -14.91 9.97
N HIS A 306 5.96 -15.41 9.86
CA HIS A 306 6.75 -15.31 8.64
C HIS A 306 6.19 -16.15 7.48
N ALA A 307 5.35 -17.16 7.75
CA ALA A 307 4.79 -18.06 6.73
C ALA A 307 3.91 -17.33 5.70
N GLU A 308 3.25 -16.24 6.10
CA GLU A 308 2.40 -15.42 5.23
C GLU A 308 3.15 -14.84 4.01
N LYS A 309 4.50 -14.78 4.06
CA LYS A 309 5.30 -14.40 2.89
C LYS A 309 5.09 -15.35 1.72
N ARG A 310 4.86 -16.65 1.96
CA ARG A 310 4.65 -17.61 0.88
C ARG A 310 3.42 -17.26 0.06
N THR A 311 2.29 -17.00 0.72
CA THR A 311 1.05 -16.55 0.07
C THR A 311 1.30 -15.31 -0.79
N LEU A 312 2.00 -14.30 -0.26
CA LEU A 312 2.34 -13.09 -1.00
C LEU A 312 3.24 -13.37 -2.22
N PHE A 313 4.25 -14.21 -2.07
CA PHE A 313 5.18 -14.58 -3.14
C PHE A 313 4.48 -15.33 -4.27
N ASP A 314 3.57 -16.24 -3.93
CA ASP A 314 2.81 -17.01 -4.91
C ASP A 314 1.84 -16.10 -5.68
N LEU A 315 1.16 -15.18 -4.98
CA LEU A 315 0.27 -14.18 -5.58
C LEU A 315 0.98 -13.21 -6.53
N LEU A 316 2.18 -12.75 -6.14
CA LEU A 316 2.99 -11.84 -6.95
C LEU A 316 3.80 -12.57 -8.01
N ASN A 317 3.92 -13.90 -7.93
CA ASN A 317 4.93 -14.68 -8.65
C ASN A 317 6.33 -14.05 -8.49
N ALA A 318 6.69 -13.71 -7.25
CA ALA A 318 7.85 -12.86 -6.93
C ALA A 318 9.19 -13.50 -7.34
N GLU A 319 9.30 -14.83 -7.25
CA GLU A 319 10.47 -15.60 -7.70
C GLU A 319 10.73 -15.39 -9.20
N LYS A 320 9.69 -15.35 -10.03
CA LYS A 320 9.83 -15.10 -11.46
C LYS A 320 9.96 -13.60 -11.79
N ASN A 321 9.21 -12.77 -11.10
CA ASN A 321 9.00 -11.37 -11.47
C ASN A 321 10.04 -10.42 -10.88
N ALA A 322 10.54 -10.69 -9.67
CA ALA A 322 11.57 -9.89 -9.02
C ALA A 322 12.87 -10.67 -8.74
N ASP A 323 12.89 -11.98 -9.01
CA ASP A 323 14.03 -12.87 -8.73
C ASP A 323 14.37 -12.92 -7.23
N ILE A 324 13.31 -12.94 -6.40
CA ILE A 324 13.42 -13.06 -4.94
C ILE A 324 12.96 -14.45 -4.54
N THR A 325 13.80 -15.17 -3.80
CA THR A 325 13.49 -16.50 -3.28
C THR A 325 13.23 -16.46 -1.78
N LEU A 326 12.49 -17.45 -1.27
CA LEU A 326 12.30 -17.67 0.17
C LEU A 326 13.03 -18.92 0.61
N THR A 327 13.79 -18.83 1.70
CA THR A 327 14.38 -19.99 2.38
C THR A 327 13.31 -20.83 3.08
N GLU A 328 13.69 -22.00 3.60
CA GLU A 328 12.82 -22.83 4.45
C GLU A 328 12.30 -22.11 5.70
N SER A 329 13.04 -21.10 6.19
CA SER A 329 12.65 -20.24 7.31
C SER A 329 11.89 -18.98 6.87
N PHE A 330 11.51 -18.87 5.60
CA PHE A 330 10.85 -17.71 4.99
C PHE A 330 11.68 -16.40 5.10
N ALA A 331 13.00 -16.51 5.14
CA ALA A 331 13.89 -15.38 4.88
C ALA A 331 13.97 -15.13 3.37
N MET A 332 14.07 -13.87 2.96
CA MET A 332 14.16 -13.51 1.55
C MET A 332 15.63 -13.51 1.08
N HIS A 333 15.85 -13.93 -0.15
CA HIS A 333 17.14 -13.84 -0.83
C HIS A 333 16.94 -13.22 -2.23
N PRO A 334 17.66 -12.16 -2.63
CA PRO A 334 18.76 -11.48 -1.90
C PRO A 334 18.37 -10.91 -0.52
N GLY A 335 19.35 -10.75 0.37
CA GLY A 335 19.10 -10.29 1.74
C GLY A 335 18.55 -8.86 1.79
N ALA A 336 18.98 -8.00 0.86
CA ALA A 336 18.45 -6.65 0.65
C ALA A 336 17.10 -6.70 -0.10
N SER A 337 16.09 -7.25 0.56
CA SER A 337 14.73 -7.38 0.03
C SER A 337 13.68 -6.99 1.06
N VAL A 338 12.58 -6.39 0.60
CA VAL A 338 11.43 -6.03 1.43
C VAL A 338 10.16 -6.53 0.75
N SER A 339 9.24 -7.12 1.51
CA SER A 339 7.91 -7.49 1.03
C SER A 339 6.87 -7.24 2.11
N GLY A 340 5.65 -6.95 1.69
CA GLY A 340 4.57 -6.66 2.62
C GLY A 340 3.24 -6.44 1.92
N LEU A 341 2.24 -6.14 2.74
CA LEU A 341 0.87 -5.87 2.31
C LEU A 341 0.61 -4.38 2.39
N TYR A 342 -0.28 -3.86 1.54
CA TYR A 342 -0.74 -2.48 1.61
C TYR A 342 -2.19 -2.42 2.09
N PHE A 343 -2.45 -1.57 3.09
CA PHE A 343 -3.79 -1.27 3.59
C PHE A 343 -4.11 0.20 3.35
N SER A 344 -5.30 0.46 2.81
CA SER A 344 -5.71 1.82 2.41
C SER A 344 -6.60 2.53 3.45
N HIS A 345 -7.07 1.84 4.49
CA HIS A 345 -8.00 2.43 5.45
C HIS A 345 -7.36 3.64 6.16
N PRO A 346 -8.04 4.80 6.29
CA PRO A 346 -7.45 6.00 6.88
C PRO A 346 -7.01 5.83 8.33
N ASP A 347 -7.71 4.97 9.09
CA ASP A 347 -7.37 4.67 10.49
C ASP A 347 -6.42 3.47 10.65
N SER A 348 -5.93 2.89 9.55
CA SER A 348 -4.95 1.80 9.64
C SER A 348 -3.66 2.31 10.29
N LYS A 349 -3.11 1.51 11.22
CA LYS A 349 -1.91 1.87 11.97
C LYS A 349 -1.15 0.60 12.36
N TYR A 350 0.15 0.73 12.56
CA TYR A 350 0.96 -0.34 13.13
C TYR A 350 0.63 -0.56 14.61
N PHE A 351 0.64 -1.83 15.02
CA PHE A 351 0.48 -2.26 16.40
C PHE A 351 1.27 -3.56 16.62
N GLY A 352 1.60 -3.88 17.87
CA GLY A 352 2.11 -5.21 18.21
C GLY A 352 0.97 -6.13 18.62
N VAL A 353 0.88 -7.33 18.04
CA VAL A 353 -0.08 -8.37 18.45
C VAL A 353 0.13 -8.73 19.93
N GLY A 354 1.39 -8.80 20.36
CA GLY A 354 1.75 -9.18 21.72
C GLY A 354 1.57 -10.68 21.97
N GLN A 355 1.31 -11.03 23.23
CA GLN A 355 1.10 -12.41 23.65
C GLN A 355 -0.34 -12.88 23.30
N ILE A 356 -0.46 -14.07 22.70
CA ILE A 356 -1.71 -14.75 22.34
C ILE A 356 -1.90 -16.00 23.19
N ALA A 357 -3.14 -16.36 23.50
CA ALA A 357 -3.45 -17.57 24.24
C ALA A 357 -3.67 -18.77 23.32
N ARG A 358 -3.71 -19.95 23.93
CA ARG A 358 -3.75 -21.24 23.22
C ARG A 358 -4.99 -21.42 22.35
N ASP A 359 -6.12 -20.83 22.72
CA ASP A 359 -7.34 -20.85 21.92
C ASP A 359 -7.14 -20.21 20.54
N GLN A 360 -6.49 -19.04 20.48
CA GLN A 360 -6.18 -18.36 19.23
C GLN A 360 -5.17 -19.14 18.38
N VAL A 361 -4.19 -19.80 19.00
CA VAL A 361 -3.24 -20.66 18.27
C VAL A 361 -3.94 -21.85 17.62
N ILE A 362 -4.88 -22.49 18.33
CA ILE A 362 -5.68 -23.60 17.79
C ILE A 362 -6.54 -23.11 16.62
N ASP A 363 -7.20 -21.98 16.78
CA ASP A 363 -8.02 -21.36 15.74
C ASP A 363 -7.19 -20.98 14.51
N TYR A 364 -6.04 -20.34 14.70
CA TYR A 364 -5.12 -19.97 13.63
C TYR A 364 -4.59 -21.19 12.87
N ALA A 365 -4.16 -22.24 13.58
CA ALA A 365 -3.72 -23.49 12.95
C ALA A 365 -4.84 -24.13 12.11
N ALA A 366 -6.08 -24.10 12.60
CA ALA A 366 -7.23 -24.59 11.83
C ALA A 366 -7.48 -23.75 10.57
N ARG A 367 -7.36 -22.41 10.65
CA ARG A 367 -7.53 -21.49 9.51
C ARG A 367 -6.45 -21.65 8.45
N THR A 368 -5.19 -21.86 8.85
CA THR A 368 -4.06 -22.09 7.93
C THR A 368 -3.98 -23.53 7.42
N GLY A 369 -4.80 -24.44 7.96
CA GLY A 369 -4.77 -25.86 7.60
C GLY A 369 -3.55 -26.60 8.15
N GLU A 370 -2.89 -26.06 9.16
CA GLU A 370 -1.69 -26.61 9.79
C GLU A 370 -2.01 -27.35 11.10
N THR A 371 -1.05 -28.15 11.57
CA THR A 371 -1.10 -28.66 12.93
C THR A 371 -0.60 -27.61 13.92
N ILE A 372 -0.96 -27.76 15.20
CA ILE A 372 -0.66 -26.77 16.25
C ILE A 372 0.85 -26.61 16.46
N ALA A 373 1.63 -27.69 16.45
CA ALA A 373 3.05 -27.65 16.83
C ALA A 373 3.93 -26.79 15.90
N PRO A 374 3.81 -26.85 14.56
CA PRO A 374 4.48 -25.91 13.66
C PRO A 374 4.11 -24.44 13.92
N VAL A 375 2.84 -24.15 14.19
CA VAL A 375 2.36 -22.80 14.50
C VAL A 375 2.94 -22.31 15.82
N GLU A 376 2.91 -23.12 16.88
CA GLU A 376 3.54 -22.81 18.18
C GLU A 376 5.04 -22.54 18.02
N LYS A 377 5.74 -23.32 17.19
CA LYS A 377 7.16 -23.10 16.92
C LYS A 377 7.42 -21.76 16.22
N ARG A 378 6.62 -21.39 15.22
CA ARG A 378 6.80 -20.11 14.51
C ARG A 378 6.39 -18.90 15.34
N LEU A 379 5.31 -19.03 16.11
CA LEU A 379 4.77 -17.98 16.97
C LEU A 379 5.32 -18.02 18.40
N ALA A 380 6.42 -18.75 18.65
CA ALA A 380 7.04 -18.87 19.96
C ALA A 380 7.25 -17.53 20.69
N PRO A 381 7.68 -16.42 20.02
CA PRO A 381 7.82 -15.11 20.67
C PRO A 381 6.50 -14.50 21.16
N ASN A 382 5.36 -14.99 20.65
CA ASN A 382 4.02 -14.48 20.89
C ASN A 382 3.18 -15.41 21.78
N LEU A 383 3.69 -16.56 22.24
CA LEU A 383 2.89 -17.49 23.06
C LEU A 383 2.78 -17.01 24.52
N GLY A 384 1.55 -16.63 24.92
CA GLY A 384 1.23 -16.26 26.30
C GLY A 384 1.07 -17.46 27.26
N TYR A 385 1.60 -18.62 26.88
CA TYR A 385 1.52 -19.89 27.61
C TYR A 385 2.70 -20.79 27.22
N ASP A 386 3.03 -21.75 28.08
CA ASP A 386 4.03 -22.77 27.77
C ASP A 386 3.40 -23.90 26.94
N PRO A 387 3.84 -24.14 25.70
CA PRO A 387 3.32 -25.24 24.89
C PRO A 387 3.71 -26.59 25.52
N PRO A 388 2.85 -27.61 25.43
CA PRO A 388 3.20 -28.94 25.92
C PRO A 388 4.45 -29.46 25.19
N ALA A 389 5.36 -30.08 25.93
CA ALA A 389 6.61 -30.59 25.37
C ALA A 389 6.34 -31.45 24.13
N ALA A 390 7.04 -31.15 23.03
CA ALA A 390 6.97 -31.96 21.82
C ALA A 390 7.44 -33.39 22.15
N GLY A 391 6.49 -34.32 22.19
CA GLY A 391 6.73 -35.74 22.49
C GLY A 391 7.33 -36.52 21.34
#